data_AF-A0A374NP28-F1
#
_entry.id   AF-A0A374NP28-F1
#
_cell.length_a   1.000
_cell.length_b   1.000
_cell.length_c   1.000
_cell.angle_alpha   90.00
_cell.angle_beta   90.00
_cell.angle_gamma   90.00
#
_symmetry.space_group_name_H-M   'P 1'
#
loop_
_entity.id
_entity.type
_entity.pdbx_description
1 polymer ?
#
loop_
_entity_poly.entity_id
_entity_poly.type
_entity_poly.pdbx_seq_one_letter_code
_entity_poly.pdbx_strand_id
1 'polypeptide(L)'
;MFDLFDLIFPVMVLLIFGMILFTFISGIRTWNKNNNSPRLTVEARVAAKRQNTTHHNEPVGGDTSGTHGYHTTTSTSYYVTFEVESGDRMEFSVYGEDYGMLAEGDEGKLTFQGSRYLGFERAIEK
;
A
#
# COMPACT_ATOMS: atom_id res chain seq x y z
N MET A 1 -52.17 20.99 6.85
CA MET A 1 -51.57 19.74 7.39
C MET A 1 -50.55 19.10 6.42
N PHE A 2 -50.20 19.77 5.31
CA PHE A 2 -49.21 19.27 4.34
C PHE A 2 -47.97 20.17 4.21
N ASP A 3 -48.03 21.44 4.65
CA ASP A 3 -46.94 22.42 4.44
C ASP A 3 -45.61 22.06 5.12
N LEU A 4 -45.64 21.36 6.26
CA LEU A 4 -44.42 20.98 6.96
C LEU A 4 -43.71 19.80 6.29
N PHE A 5 -44.47 18.84 5.75
CA PHE A 5 -43.91 17.68 5.04
C PHE A 5 -43.33 18.10 3.69
N ASP A 6 -44.05 18.97 2.97
CA ASP A 6 -43.62 19.50 1.67
C ASP A 6 -42.36 20.36 1.76
N LEU A 7 -42.06 20.94 2.93
CA LEU A 7 -40.81 21.65 3.19
C LEU A 7 -39.68 20.70 3.65
N ILE A 8 -39.95 19.77 4.56
CA ILE A 8 -38.94 18.90 5.15
C ILE A 8 -38.42 17.86 4.16
N PHE A 9 -39.29 17.30 3.32
CA PHE A 9 -38.92 16.25 2.37
C PHE A 9 -37.83 16.69 1.36
N PRO A 10 -37.97 17.81 0.63
CA PRO A 10 -36.92 18.26 -0.29
C PRO A 10 -35.63 18.67 0.44
N VAL A 11 -35.74 19.24 1.66
CA VAL A 11 -34.56 19.58 2.48
C VAL A 11 -33.78 18.33 2.87
N MET A 12 -34.47 17.26 3.29
CA MET A 12 -33.84 15.98 3.61
C MET A 12 -33.13 15.36 2.41
N VAL A 13 -33.76 15.39 1.24
CA VAL A 13 -33.15 14.90 -0.01
C VAL A 13 -31.89 15.71 -0.36
N LEU A 14 -31.94 17.04 -0.23
CA LEU A 14 -30.81 17.92 -0.49
C LEU A 14 -29.65 17.67 0.49
N LEU A 15 -29.95 17.42 1.78
CA LEU A 15 -28.95 17.04 2.78
C LEU A 15 -28.28 15.70 2.46
N ILE A 16 -29.05 14.70 2.03
CA ILE A 16 -28.52 13.40 1.63
C ILE A 16 -27.59 13.55 0.40
N PHE A 17 -28.03 14.26 -0.63
CA PHE A 17 -27.19 14.54 -1.80
C PHE A 17 -25.94 15.36 -1.45
N GLY A 18 -26.06 16.33 -0.53
CA GLY A 18 -24.94 17.12 -0.03
C GLY A 18 -23.90 16.27 0.70
N MET A 19 -24.34 15.35 1.56
CA MET A 19 -23.45 14.40 2.25
C MET A 19 -22.76 13.46 1.27
N ILE A 20 -23.50 12.91 0.30
CA ILE A 20 -22.94 12.06 -0.75
C ILE A 20 -21.85 12.82 -1.53
N LEU A 21 -22.14 14.04 -1.99
CA LEU A 21 -21.16 14.86 -2.72
C LEU A 21 -19.91 15.18 -1.88
N PHE A 22 -20.09 15.48 -0.59
CA PHE A 22 -18.99 15.74 0.33
C PHE A 22 -18.07 14.53 0.50
N THR A 23 -18.62 13.31 0.59
CA THR A 23 -17.82 12.08 0.68
C THR A 23 -16.98 11.85 -0.57
N PHE A 24 -17.54 12.08 -1.77
CA PHE A 24 -16.79 11.95 -3.03
C PHE A 24 -15.66 12.98 -3.14
N ILE A 25 -15.92 14.26 -2.82
CA ILE A 25 -14.91 15.32 -2.85
C ILE A 25 -13.75 15.03 -1.87
N SER A 26 -14.07 14.53 -0.69
CA SER A 26 -13.08 14.17 0.34
C SER A 26 -12.23 12.97 -0.06
N GLY A 27 -12.84 11.98 -0.74
CA GLY A 27 -12.13 10.85 -1.34
C GLY A 27 -11.15 11.28 -2.42
N ILE A 28 -11.59 12.13 -3.35
CA ILE A 28 -10.74 12.66 -4.45
C ILE A 28 -9.59 13.52 -3.90
N ARG A 29 -9.84 14.37 -2.89
CA ARG A 29 -8.79 15.17 -2.25
C ARG A 29 -7.69 14.30 -1.63
N THR A 30 -8.08 13.22 -0.97
CA THR A 30 -7.14 12.28 -0.35
C THR A 30 -6.33 11.52 -1.39
N TRP A 31 -6.98 11.08 -2.48
CA TRP A 31 -6.32 10.40 -3.59
C TRP A 31 -5.35 11.32 -4.35
N ASN A 32 -5.73 12.59 -4.57
CA ASN A 32 -4.88 13.58 -5.23
C ASN A 32 -3.65 13.98 -4.38
N LYS A 33 -3.81 14.07 -3.05
CA LYS A 33 -2.69 14.36 -2.13
C LYS A 33 -1.67 13.22 -2.10
N ASN A 34 -2.13 11.96 -2.22
CA ASN A 34 -1.24 10.81 -2.32
C ASN A 34 -0.58 10.69 -3.71
N ASN A 35 -1.31 11.00 -4.79
CA ASN A 35 -0.79 10.93 -6.16
C ASN A 35 0.22 12.04 -6.50
N ASN A 36 0.18 13.18 -5.80
CA ASN A 36 1.14 14.29 -5.95
C ASN A 36 2.35 14.19 -5.01
N SER A 37 2.55 13.06 -4.33
CA SER A 37 3.80 12.86 -3.60
C SER A 37 4.96 12.89 -4.60
N PRO A 38 5.96 13.79 -4.42
CA PRO A 38 7.07 13.89 -5.33
C PRO A 38 7.85 12.57 -5.34
N ARG A 39 8.33 12.17 -6.51
CA ARG A 39 9.30 11.08 -6.62
C ARG A 39 10.61 11.59 -6.04
N LEU A 40 11.12 10.89 -5.04
CA LEU A 40 12.37 11.22 -4.39
C LEU A 40 13.40 10.17 -4.78
N THR A 41 14.57 10.65 -5.18
CA THR A 41 15.75 9.82 -5.40
C THR A 41 16.81 10.27 -4.41
N VAL A 42 17.26 9.36 -3.57
CA VAL A 42 18.23 9.61 -2.49
C VAL A 42 19.32 8.55 -2.51
N GLU A 43 20.53 8.94 -2.10
CA GLU A 43 21.60 7.97 -1.86
C GLU A 43 21.24 7.15 -0.62
N ALA A 44 21.35 5.83 -0.75
CA ALA A 44 20.99 4.90 0.31
C ALA A 44 21.81 3.61 0.21
N ARG A 45 21.97 2.96 1.36
CA ARG A 45 22.53 1.62 1.50
C ARG A 45 21.44 0.62 1.82
N VAL A 46 21.47 -0.56 1.22
CA VAL A 46 20.62 -1.68 1.62
C VAL A 46 21.10 -2.21 2.97
N ALA A 47 20.41 -1.87 4.05
CA ALA A 47 20.81 -2.20 5.41
C ALA A 47 20.34 -3.58 5.86
N ALA A 48 19.17 -4.03 5.40
CA ALA A 48 18.62 -5.33 5.77
C ALA A 48 17.56 -5.81 4.79
N LYS A 49 17.33 -7.12 4.75
CA LYS A 49 16.28 -7.77 3.95
C LYS A 49 15.48 -8.74 4.82
N ARG A 50 14.15 -8.77 4.64
CA ARG A 50 13.30 -9.77 5.30
C ARG A 50 12.23 -10.33 4.37
N GLN A 51 11.82 -11.56 4.66
CA GLN A 51 10.72 -12.26 3.99
C GLN A 51 9.63 -12.53 5.01
N ASN A 52 8.37 -12.38 4.62
CA ASN A 52 7.23 -12.74 5.43
C ASN A 52 6.37 -13.75 4.65
N THR A 53 6.33 -14.99 5.13
CA THR A 53 5.58 -16.08 4.51
C THR A 53 4.33 -16.34 5.33
N THR A 54 3.17 -16.17 4.71
CA THR A 54 1.87 -16.42 5.33
C THR A 54 1.23 -17.64 4.70
N HIS A 55 0.72 -18.54 5.52
CA HIS A 55 -0.04 -19.72 5.10
C HIS A 55 -1.53 -19.47 5.36
N HIS A 56 -2.34 -19.67 4.34
CA HIS A 56 -3.79 -19.61 4.44
C HIS A 56 -4.36 -20.99 4.16
N ASN A 57 -5.20 -21.50 5.06
CA ASN A 57 -5.89 -22.77 4.89
C ASN A 57 -7.35 -22.49 4.58
N GLU A 58 -7.81 -22.89 3.40
CA GLU A 58 -9.21 -22.78 2.97
C GLU A 58 -9.85 -24.17 2.97
N PRO A 59 -11.05 -24.34 3.54
CA PRO A 59 -11.76 -25.61 3.45
C PRO A 59 -12.17 -25.91 2.00
N VAL A 60 -11.96 -27.16 1.59
CA VAL A 60 -12.33 -27.64 0.25
C VAL A 60 -13.85 -27.55 0.09
N GLY A 61 -14.31 -26.81 -0.92
CA GLY A 61 -15.73 -26.72 -1.26
C GLY A 61 -16.55 -25.71 -0.43
N GLY A 62 -15.93 -24.86 0.38
CA GLY A 62 -16.62 -23.79 1.11
C GLY A 62 -17.51 -24.24 2.27
N ASP A 63 -17.54 -25.54 2.58
CA ASP A 63 -18.21 -26.09 3.75
C ASP A 63 -17.30 -25.92 4.98
N THR A 64 -17.81 -25.23 6.01
CA THR A 64 -17.11 -24.98 7.28
C THR A 64 -16.86 -26.26 8.08
N SER A 65 -17.47 -27.39 7.71
CA SER A 65 -17.30 -28.68 8.39
C SER A 65 -15.89 -29.29 8.25
N GLY A 66 -15.12 -28.88 7.23
CA GLY A 66 -13.78 -29.43 6.97
C GLY A 66 -13.77 -30.91 6.55
N THR A 67 -14.95 -31.50 6.30
CA THR A 67 -15.12 -32.94 5.99
C THR A 67 -14.40 -33.35 4.70
N HIS A 68 -14.21 -32.40 3.77
CA HIS A 68 -13.57 -32.64 2.48
C HIS A 68 -12.09 -32.23 2.41
N GLY A 69 -11.48 -31.88 3.55
CA GLY A 69 -10.07 -31.46 3.64
C GLY A 69 -9.84 -29.95 3.49
N TYR A 70 -8.58 -29.54 3.47
CA TYR A 70 -8.15 -28.14 3.38
C TYR A 70 -7.17 -27.95 2.21
N HIS A 71 -7.29 -26.84 1.48
CA HIS A 71 -6.25 -26.33 0.59
C HIS A 71 -5.37 -25.32 1.36
N THR A 72 -4.06 -25.53 1.35
CA THR A 72 -3.10 -24.56 1.89
C THR A 72 -2.51 -23.73 0.75
N THR A 73 -2.77 -22.44 0.78
CA THR A 73 -2.15 -21.45 -0.09
C THR A 73 -1.05 -20.72 0.68
N THR A 74 0.12 -20.57 0.07
CA THR A 74 1.25 -19.85 0.69
C THR A 74 1.53 -18.57 -0.09
N SER A 75 1.67 -17.45 0.61
CA SER A 75 2.03 -16.16 0.04
C SER A 75 3.28 -15.62 0.72
N THR A 76 4.25 -15.17 -0.05
CA THR A 76 5.51 -14.58 0.46
C THR A 76 5.56 -13.11 0.08
N SER A 77 5.77 -12.24 1.07
CA SER A 77 6.01 -10.81 0.89
C SER A 77 7.47 -10.47 1.19
N TYR A 78 8.08 -9.65 0.34
CA TYR A 78 9.49 -9.27 0.42
C TYR A 78 9.64 -7.82 0.86
N TYR A 79 10.55 -7.58 1.80
CA TYR A 79 10.82 -6.25 2.33
C TYR A 79 12.32 -5.97 2.36
N VAL A 80 12.69 -4.74 2.04
CA VAL A 80 14.06 -4.25 2.06
C VAL A 80 14.11 -2.97 2.87
N THR A 81 15.05 -2.90 3.81
CA THR A 81 15.37 -1.70 4.57
C THR A 81 16.54 -0.98 3.94
N PHE A 82 16.33 0.28 3.60
CA PHE A 82 17.35 1.20 3.12
C PHE A 82 17.73 2.18 4.22
N GLU A 83 19.01 2.46 4.34
CA GLU A 83 19.58 3.46 5.24
C GLU A 83 20.09 4.61 4.38
N VAL A 84 19.53 5.79 4.53
CA VAL A 84 19.95 6.99 3.79
C VAL A 84 21.13 7.67 4.49
N GLU A 85 21.80 8.62 3.83
CA GLU A 85 22.96 9.33 4.39
C GLU A 85 22.72 10.00 5.75
N SER A 86 21.48 10.40 6.06
CA SER A 86 21.12 10.95 7.38
C SER A 86 21.14 9.91 8.51
N GLY A 87 21.31 8.62 8.19
CA GLY A 87 21.18 7.49 9.10
C GLY A 87 19.74 7.02 9.31
N ASP A 88 18.77 7.68 8.67
CA ASP A 88 17.36 7.26 8.74
C ASP A 88 17.16 5.94 8.00
N ARG A 89 16.31 5.06 8.56
CA ARG A 89 16.01 3.75 7.99
C ARG A 89 14.59 3.71 7.45
N MET A 90 14.45 3.26 6.22
CA MET A 90 13.20 3.20 5.48
C MET A 90 12.98 1.79 4.95
N GLU A 91 11.88 1.15 5.35
CA GLU A 91 11.51 -0.17 4.85
C GLU A 91 10.45 -0.06 3.76
N PHE A 92 10.67 -0.79 2.67
CA PHE A 92 9.70 -0.89 1.57
C PHE A 92 9.37 -2.34 1.25
N SER A 93 8.11 -2.57 0.90
CA SER A 93 7.70 -3.79 0.20
C SER A 93 8.21 -3.73 -1.24
N VAL A 94 8.89 -4.77 -1.68
CA VAL A 94 9.48 -4.87 -3.03
C VAL A 94 8.93 -6.10 -3.75
N TYR A 95 9.06 -6.11 -5.08
CA TYR A 95 8.78 -7.32 -5.84
C TYR A 95 9.89 -8.36 -5.64
N GLY A 96 9.55 -9.64 -5.81
CA GLY A 96 10.51 -10.74 -5.61
C GLY A 96 11.72 -10.67 -6.54
N GLU A 97 11.55 -10.12 -7.75
CA GLU A 97 12.65 -9.88 -8.70
C GLU A 97 13.64 -8.85 -8.16
N ASP A 98 13.16 -7.66 -7.77
CA ASP A 98 13.99 -6.62 -7.15
C ASP A 98 14.67 -7.15 -5.89
N TYR A 99 13.92 -7.87 -5.05
CA TYR A 99 14.49 -8.51 -3.86
C TYR A 99 15.63 -9.46 -4.20
N GLY A 100 15.55 -10.22 -5.29
CA GLY A 100 16.60 -11.12 -5.74
C GLY A 100 17.86 -10.40 -6.25
N MET A 101 17.69 -9.21 -6.82
CA MET A 101 18.79 -8.43 -7.40
C MET A 101 19.56 -7.60 -6.35
N LEU A 102 18.91 -7.25 -5.23
CA LEU A 102 19.52 -6.47 -4.15
C LEU A 102 20.30 -7.36 -3.18
N ALA A 103 21.43 -6.87 -2.68
CA ALA A 103 22.21 -7.49 -1.61
C ALA A 103 22.35 -6.54 -0.42
N GLU A 104 22.46 -7.09 0.79
CA GLU A 104 22.76 -6.28 1.97
C GLU A 104 24.16 -5.68 1.84
N GLY A 105 24.29 -4.40 2.14
CA GLY A 105 25.51 -3.62 1.94
C GLY A 105 25.59 -2.90 0.60
N ASP A 106 24.66 -3.14 -0.33
CA ASP A 106 24.61 -2.39 -1.59
C ASP A 106 24.42 -0.90 -1.34
N GLU A 107 25.27 -0.07 -1.96
CA GLU A 107 25.12 1.37 -1.96
C GLU A 107 24.66 1.85 -3.34
N GLY A 108 23.83 2.89 -3.38
CA GLY A 108 23.31 3.42 -4.62
C GLY A 108 22.10 4.32 -4.43
N LYS A 109 21.38 4.55 -5.52
CA LYS A 109 20.26 5.50 -5.56
C LYS A 109 18.94 4.79 -5.36
N LEU A 110 18.28 5.06 -4.24
CA LEU A 110 16.92 4.63 -3.97
C LEU A 110 15.92 5.65 -4.54
N THR A 111 15.02 5.19 -5.41
CA THR A 111 13.88 5.98 -5.89
C THR A 111 12.58 5.47 -5.29
N PHE A 112 11.82 6.38 -4.66
CA PHE A 112 10.56 6.06 -4.01
C PHE A 112 9.54 7.20 -4.16
N GLN A 113 8.26 6.86 -3.94
CA GLN A 113 7.15 7.81 -3.95
C GLN A 113 6.28 7.56 -2.72
N GLY A 114 6.37 8.44 -1.72
CA GLY A 114 5.71 8.24 -0.42
C GLY A 114 6.21 6.96 0.26
N SER A 115 5.34 5.98 0.48
CA SER A 115 5.68 4.65 1.04
C SER A 115 5.92 3.57 -0.02
N ARG A 116 5.95 3.95 -1.31
CA ARG A 116 6.09 3.02 -2.43
C ARG A 116 7.53 3.04 -2.97
N TYR A 117 8.15 1.87 -3.02
CA TYR A 117 9.38 1.64 -3.76
C TYR A 117 9.15 1.74 -5.28
N LEU A 118 10.04 2.45 -5.98
CA LEU A 118 10.04 2.55 -7.44
C LEU A 118 11.26 1.90 -8.08
N GLY A 119 12.41 1.91 -7.42
CA GLY A 119 13.63 1.29 -7.95
C GLY A 119 14.85 1.59 -7.10
N PHE A 120 15.91 0.80 -7.28
CA PHE A 120 17.22 1.02 -6.69
C PHE A 120 18.30 0.78 -7.74
N GLU A 121 19.14 1.79 -7.95
CA GLU A 121 20.27 1.74 -8.88
C GLU A 121 21.56 1.57 -8.07
N ARG A 122 22.12 0.36 -8.09
CA ARG A 122 23.36 0.04 -7.38
C ARG A 122 24.52 0.86 -7.99
N ALA A 123 25.27 1.56 -7.14
CA ALA A 123 26.50 2.22 -7.55
C ALA A 123 27.55 1.15 -7.87
N ILE A 124 27.95 1.05 -9.14
CA ILE A 124 29.06 0.18 -9.53
C ILE A 124 30.34 0.99 -9.25
N GLU A 125 31.06 0.65 -8.18
CA GLU A 125 32.46 1.07 -8.07
C GLU A 125 33.23 0.48 -9.26
N LYS A 126 33.90 1.35 -10.02
CA LYS A 126 34.79 0.98 -11.12
C LYS A 126 36.19 0.72 -10.62
#